data_AF-A0AA49EZX2-F1
#
_entry.id   AF-A0AA49EZX2-F1
#
_cell.length_a   1.000
_cell.length_b   1.000
_cell.length_c   1.000
_cell.angle_alpha   90.00
_cell.angle_beta   90.00
_cell.angle_gamma   90.00
#
_symmetry.space_group_name_H-M   'P 1'
#
loop_
_entity.id
_entity.type
_entity.pdbx_description
1 polymer ?
#
loop_
_entity_poly.entity_id
_entity_poly.type
_entity_poly.pdbx_seq_one_letter_code
_entity_poly.pdbx_strand_id
1 'polypeptide(L)'
;MAVEILMFGVMSAMVVHQTFADCKNCVNLGKDEKAMFRAHSEACLPQSQVDPKLLDSLLQGELVEDAALKRHVYCVLLKCKVISKDGKLQKTAVLGKMAHRADGKNVTKVLERCADQPGDTPEELAWNLFRCGYNKKAVLFDYMPAQVNDGADNDA
;
A
#
# COMPACT_ATOMS: atom_id res chain seq x y z
N MET A 1 62.34 -14.84 15.02
CA MET A 1 62.48 -13.59 15.79
C MET A 1 61.09 -13.12 16.11
N ALA A 2 60.76 -13.16 17.41
CA ALA A 2 59.45 -12.91 17.96
C ALA A 2 59.20 -11.41 18.12
N VAL A 3 57.96 -10.97 17.89
CA VAL A 3 57.38 -9.83 18.61
C VAL A 3 55.98 -10.26 19.02
N GLU A 4 55.85 -10.58 20.30
CA GLU A 4 54.58 -10.81 20.98
C GLU A 4 53.85 -9.48 21.18
N ILE A 5 52.56 -9.44 20.81
CA ILE A 5 51.57 -8.64 21.53
C ILE A 5 50.39 -9.57 21.80
N LEU A 6 50.32 -9.99 23.06
CA LEU A 6 49.27 -10.84 23.63
C LEU A 6 47.96 -10.06 23.81
N MET A 7 46.87 -10.74 23.42
CA MET A 7 45.59 -10.89 24.14
C MET A 7 44.82 -9.63 24.56
N PHE A 8 43.63 -9.43 24.00
CA PHE A 8 42.29 -9.49 24.66
C PHE A 8 41.25 -9.41 23.53
N GLY A 9 40.52 -10.49 23.22
CA GLY A 9 39.09 -10.64 23.57
C GLY A 9 38.29 -9.38 23.21
N VAL A 10 37.35 -9.37 22.26
CA VAL A 10 36.06 -10.08 22.32
C VAL A 10 35.49 -10.25 20.90
N MET A 11 34.87 -11.40 20.62
CA MET A 11 33.98 -11.57 19.48
C MET A 11 32.86 -10.52 19.54
N SER A 12 32.73 -9.71 18.50
CA SER A 12 31.48 -8.99 18.22
C SER A 12 31.13 -9.27 16.77
N ALA A 13 30.13 -10.12 16.61
CA ALA A 13 29.43 -10.33 15.36
C ALA A 13 29.15 -8.95 14.73
N MET A 14 29.49 -8.79 13.46
CA MET A 14 29.01 -7.67 12.68
C MET A 14 27.49 -7.80 12.62
N VAL A 15 26.80 -7.15 13.57
CA VAL A 15 25.39 -6.84 13.45
C VAL A 15 25.28 -5.99 12.21
N VAL A 16 24.75 -6.59 11.14
CA VAL A 16 24.29 -5.87 9.96
C VAL A 16 23.27 -4.88 10.51
N HIS A 17 23.66 -3.61 10.64
CA HIS A 17 22.72 -2.53 10.89
C HIS A 17 21.85 -2.44 9.63
N GLN A 18 20.77 -3.20 9.61
CA GLN A 18 19.63 -2.90 8.76
C GLN A 18 19.09 -1.56 9.24
N THR A 19 19.56 -0.49 8.61
CA THR A 19 18.83 0.77 8.63
C THR A 19 17.59 0.53 7.78
N PHE A 20 16.54 -0.01 8.41
CA PHE A 20 15.19 0.18 7.88
C PHE A 20 15.04 1.68 7.75
N ALA A 21 14.93 2.16 6.50
CA ALA A 21 14.65 3.57 6.27
C ALA A 21 13.39 3.91 7.06
N ASP A 22 13.58 4.69 8.12
CA ASP A 22 12.55 5.13 9.03
C ASP A 22 11.55 5.96 8.22
N CYS A 23 10.49 5.31 7.73
CA CYS A 23 9.45 5.98 7.00
C CYS A 23 8.59 6.72 8.02
N LYS A 24 9.04 7.92 8.39
CA LYS A 24 8.40 8.81 9.39
C LYS A 24 6.95 9.20 9.07
N ASN A 25 6.39 8.73 7.95
CA ASN A 25 4.99 8.94 7.53
C ASN A 25 4.35 7.67 6.95
N CYS A 26 4.91 6.47 7.17
CA CYS A 26 4.26 5.25 6.72
C CYS A 26 3.09 4.92 7.64
N VAL A 27 1.94 4.72 7.01
CA VAL A 27 0.71 4.34 7.69
C VAL A 27 0.70 2.83 7.84
N ASN A 28 0.84 2.36 9.09
CA ASN A 28 0.76 0.94 9.44
C ASN A 28 -0.70 0.54 9.67
N LEU A 29 -1.10 -0.61 9.12
CA LEU A 29 -2.47 -1.07 9.15
C LEU A 29 -2.60 -2.43 9.79
N GLY A 30 -3.73 -2.59 10.48
CA GLY A 30 -4.10 -3.82 11.15
C GLY A 30 -4.39 -4.94 10.15
N LYS A 31 -4.26 -6.17 10.63
CA LYS A 31 -4.45 -7.42 9.86
C LYS A 31 -5.80 -7.44 9.14
N ASP A 32 -6.86 -6.99 9.80
CA ASP A 32 -8.23 -7.00 9.27
C ASP A 32 -8.39 -6.15 8.01
N GLU A 33 -7.66 -5.03 7.94
CA GLU A 33 -7.81 -4.06 6.88
C GLU A 33 -7.05 -4.53 5.63
N LYS A 34 -5.92 -5.22 5.83
CA LYS A 34 -5.20 -5.93 4.76
C LYS A 34 -6.05 -7.08 4.20
N ALA A 35 -6.68 -7.87 5.06
CA ALA A 35 -7.55 -8.98 4.65
C ALA A 35 -8.76 -8.49 3.83
N MET A 36 -9.40 -7.41 4.28
CA MET A 36 -10.53 -6.81 3.54
C MET A 36 -10.11 -6.29 2.16
N PHE A 37 -8.94 -5.67 2.04
CA PHE A 37 -8.42 -5.23 0.75
C PHE A 37 -8.15 -6.41 -0.20
N ARG A 38 -7.51 -7.47 0.29
CA ARG A 38 -7.27 -8.71 -0.50
C ARG A 38 -8.59 -9.32 -1.00
N ALA A 39 -9.58 -9.46 -0.13
CA ALA A 39 -10.89 -10.00 -0.51
C ALA A 39 -11.60 -9.15 -1.58
N HIS A 40 -11.48 -7.81 -1.52
CA HIS A 40 -12.02 -6.94 -2.56
C HIS A 40 -11.25 -7.04 -3.88
N SER A 41 -9.91 -7.14 -3.82
CA SER A 41 -9.06 -7.39 -4.98
C SER A 41 -9.44 -8.69 -5.70
N GLU A 42 -9.51 -9.81 -4.96
CA GLU A 42 -9.92 -11.12 -5.50
C GLU A 42 -11.30 -11.06 -6.17
N ALA A 43 -12.27 -10.41 -5.52
CA ALA A 43 -13.61 -10.23 -6.07
C ALA A 43 -13.67 -9.33 -7.32
N CYS A 44 -12.59 -8.62 -7.64
CA CYS A 44 -12.47 -7.74 -8.82
C CYS A 44 -11.72 -8.39 -9.98
N LEU A 45 -11.05 -9.53 -9.78
CA LEU A 45 -10.33 -10.25 -10.85
C LEU A 45 -11.23 -10.59 -12.05
N PRO A 46 -12.45 -11.17 -11.86
CA PRO A 46 -13.28 -11.55 -13.01
C PRO A 46 -13.75 -10.37 -13.86
N GLN A 47 -13.95 -9.20 -13.25
CA GLN A 47 -14.45 -8.00 -13.92
C GLN A 47 -13.34 -7.21 -14.61
N SER A 48 -12.18 -7.14 -13.97
CA SER A 48 -11.05 -6.37 -14.50
C SER A 48 -10.30 -7.11 -15.61
N GLN A 49 -10.23 -8.44 -15.50
CA GLN A 49 -9.38 -9.31 -16.32
C GLN A 49 -7.90 -8.87 -16.30
N VAL A 50 -7.46 -8.28 -15.18
CA VAL A 50 -6.08 -7.83 -15.01
C VAL A 50 -5.12 -9.01 -14.98
N ASP A 51 -3.96 -8.86 -15.62
CA ASP A 51 -2.88 -9.83 -15.51
C ASP A 51 -2.37 -9.84 -14.06
N PRO A 52 -2.32 -11.01 -13.38
CA PRO A 52 -1.76 -11.14 -12.04
C PRO A 52 -0.37 -10.49 -11.89
N LYS A 53 0.47 -10.49 -12.94
CA LYS A 53 1.79 -9.85 -12.90
C LYS A 53 1.72 -8.34 -12.74
N LEU A 54 0.70 -7.69 -13.32
CA LEU A 54 0.48 -6.25 -13.15
C LEU A 54 0.01 -5.93 -11.73
N LEU A 55 -0.72 -6.86 -11.09
CA LEU A 55 -1.01 -6.75 -9.67
C LEU A 55 0.26 -6.91 -8.85
N ASP A 56 1.07 -7.94 -9.09
CA ASP A 56 2.34 -8.13 -8.37
C ASP A 56 3.26 -6.90 -8.47
N SER A 57 3.42 -6.34 -9.67
CA SER A 57 4.15 -5.07 -9.87
C SER A 57 3.54 -3.93 -9.05
N LEU A 58 2.21 -3.78 -9.07
CA LEU A 58 1.54 -2.77 -8.28
C LEU A 58 1.78 -2.96 -6.76
N LEU A 59 1.75 -4.21 -6.28
CA LEU A 59 2.04 -4.56 -4.89
C LEU A 59 3.50 -4.27 -4.50
N GLN A 60 4.41 -4.33 -5.47
CA GLN A 60 5.83 -3.95 -5.31
C GLN A 60 6.08 -2.44 -5.44
N GLY A 61 5.03 -1.65 -5.71
CA GLY A 61 5.12 -0.21 -5.84
C GLY A 61 5.43 0.28 -7.26
N GLU A 62 5.30 -0.60 -8.25
CA GLU A 62 5.46 -0.28 -9.67
C GLU A 62 4.09 -0.01 -10.31
N LEU A 63 3.81 1.27 -10.57
CA LEU A 63 2.60 1.72 -11.24
C LEU A 63 2.73 1.60 -12.76
N VAL A 64 2.20 0.52 -13.32
CA VAL A 64 2.10 0.34 -14.77
C VAL A 64 0.78 0.90 -15.29
N GLU A 65 0.80 1.66 -16.39
CA GLU A 65 -0.44 2.09 -17.05
C GLU A 65 -0.99 0.96 -17.93
N ASP A 66 -2.05 0.32 -17.46
CA ASP A 66 -2.76 -0.71 -18.20
C ASP A 66 -4.29 -0.58 -17.99
N ALA A 67 -5.06 -0.82 -19.04
CA ALA A 67 -6.52 -0.63 -18.99
C ALA A 67 -7.21 -1.63 -18.04
N ALA A 68 -6.73 -2.87 -17.97
CA ALA A 68 -7.27 -3.88 -17.04
C ALA A 68 -6.87 -3.56 -15.60
N LEU A 69 -5.66 -3.05 -15.38
CA LEU A 69 -5.24 -2.58 -14.06
C LEU A 69 -6.06 -1.38 -13.58
N LYS A 70 -6.35 -0.40 -14.46
CA LYS A 70 -7.24 0.73 -14.14
C LYS A 70 -8.63 0.27 -13.73
N ARG A 71 -9.22 -0.67 -14.49
CA ARG A 71 -10.51 -1.31 -14.13
C ARG A 71 -10.45 -2.02 -12.78
N HIS A 72 -9.33 -2.70 -12.49
CA HIS A 72 -9.13 -3.39 -11.23
C HIS A 72 -9.12 -2.40 -10.05
N VAL A 73 -8.30 -1.34 -10.14
CA VAL A 73 -8.22 -0.29 -9.12
C VAL A 73 -9.59 0.38 -8.91
N TYR A 74 -10.29 0.71 -9.99
CA TYR A 74 -11.66 1.25 -9.91
C TYR A 74 -12.60 0.32 -9.13
N CYS A 75 -12.65 -0.97 -9.50
CA CYS A 75 -13.50 -1.95 -8.83
C CYS A 75 -13.18 -2.06 -7.33
N VAL A 76 -11.90 -2.11 -6.96
CA VAL A 76 -11.48 -2.24 -5.56
C VAL A 76 -11.84 -0.97 -4.77
N LEU A 77 -11.55 0.22 -5.30
CA LEU A 77 -11.90 1.47 -4.63
C LEU A 77 -13.42 1.64 -4.47
N LEU A 78 -14.20 1.16 -5.44
CA LEU A 78 -15.65 1.16 -5.38
C LEU A 78 -16.16 0.21 -4.27
N LYS A 79 -15.64 -1.02 -4.19
CA LYS A 79 -15.99 -1.97 -3.12
C LYS A 79 -15.59 -1.47 -1.73
N CYS A 80 -14.42 -0.83 -1.64
CA CYS A 80 -13.96 -0.15 -0.43
C CYS A 80 -14.80 1.09 -0.07
N LYS A 81 -15.74 1.52 -0.93
CA LYS A 81 -16.53 2.76 -0.79
C LYS A 81 -15.66 4.01 -0.65
N VAL A 82 -14.47 4.00 -1.27
CA VAL A 82 -13.58 5.17 -1.35
C VAL A 82 -14.04 6.10 -2.46
N ILE A 83 -14.57 5.53 -3.54
CA ILE A 83 -15.11 6.28 -4.66
C ILE A 83 -16.58 5.97 -4.90
N SER A 84 -17.22 6.85 -5.66
CA SER A 84 -18.54 6.71 -6.25
C SER A 84 -18.46 5.95 -7.60
N LYS A 85 -19.61 5.57 -8.16
CA LYS A 85 -19.70 4.94 -9.49
C LYS A 85 -19.23 5.84 -10.64
N ASP A 86 -19.15 7.15 -10.40
CA ASP A 86 -18.59 8.13 -11.34
C ASP A 86 -17.06 8.29 -11.20
N GLY A 87 -16.41 7.48 -10.35
CA GLY A 87 -14.96 7.52 -10.14
C GLY A 87 -14.48 8.55 -9.13
N LYS A 88 -15.38 9.36 -8.55
CA LYS A 88 -15.00 10.47 -7.64
C LYS A 88 -14.90 10.03 -6.19
N LEU A 89 -14.00 10.67 -5.44
CA LEU A 89 -13.78 10.44 -4.01
C LEU A 89 -15.06 10.68 -3.18
N GLN A 90 -15.46 9.68 -2.41
CA GLN A 90 -16.55 9.75 -1.42
C GLN A 90 -16.02 10.32 -0.10
N LYS A 91 -15.77 11.64 -0.06
CA LYS A 91 -15.11 12.35 1.06
C LYS A 91 -15.70 11.98 2.43
N THR A 92 -17.02 12.04 2.58
CA THR A 92 -17.70 11.73 3.85
C THR A 92 -17.55 10.26 4.26
N ALA A 93 -17.60 9.33 3.31
CA ALA A 93 -17.42 7.90 3.60
C ALA A 93 -15.97 7.60 4.03
N VAL A 94 -14.99 8.21 3.37
CA VAL A 94 -13.58 8.10 3.73
C VAL A 94 -13.33 8.70 5.11
N LEU A 95 -13.81 9.91 5.37
CA LEU A 95 -13.74 10.57 6.69
C LEU A 95 -14.28 9.67 7.81
N GLY A 96 -15.48 9.11 7.61
CA GLY A 96 -16.11 8.21 8.59
C GLY A 96 -15.27 6.96 8.86
N LYS A 97 -14.72 6.33 7.81
CA LYS A 97 -13.86 5.14 7.95
C LYS A 97 -12.53 5.45 8.64
N MET A 98 -11.99 6.65 8.42
CA MET A 98 -10.68 7.05 8.95
C MET A 98 -10.77 7.73 10.33
N ALA A 99 -11.97 8.05 10.83
CA ALA A 99 -12.16 8.87 12.03
C ALA A 99 -11.48 8.32 13.30
N HIS A 100 -11.39 6.99 13.42
CA HIS A 100 -10.82 6.32 14.59
C HIS A 100 -9.37 5.87 14.39
N ARG A 101 -8.77 6.15 13.22
CA ARG A 101 -7.40 5.77 12.92
C ARG A 101 -6.42 6.88 13.32
N ALA A 102 -5.29 6.48 13.88
CA ALA A 102 -4.25 7.42 14.34
C ALA A 102 -3.73 8.33 13.20
N ASP A 103 -3.63 7.77 12.00
CA ASP A 103 -3.21 8.44 10.77
C ASP A 103 -4.36 9.02 9.94
N GLY A 104 -5.62 8.76 10.34
CA GLY A 104 -6.81 9.03 9.55
C GLY A 104 -6.94 10.47 9.04
N LYS A 105 -6.51 11.44 9.86
CA LYS A 105 -6.45 12.86 9.47
C LYS A 105 -5.48 13.11 8.32
N ASN A 106 -4.30 12.49 8.35
CA ASN A 106 -3.29 12.64 7.29
C ASN A 106 -3.77 12.01 5.99
N VAL A 107 -4.35 10.80 6.07
CA VAL A 107 -4.95 10.09 4.93
C VAL A 107 -5.99 10.96 4.24
N THR A 108 -6.97 11.41 5.03
CA THR A 108 -8.10 12.18 4.52
C THR A 108 -7.62 13.45 3.86
N LYS A 109 -6.74 14.21 4.54
CA LYS A 109 -6.23 15.49 4.02
C LYS A 109 -5.55 15.31 2.67
N VAL A 110 -4.86 14.20 2.43
CA VAL A 110 -4.19 13.99 1.15
C VAL A 110 -5.17 13.51 0.08
N LEU A 111 -6.07 12.57 0.40
CA LEU A 111 -7.10 12.14 -0.53
C LEU A 111 -7.96 13.33 -0.97
N GLU A 112 -8.30 14.25 -0.06
CA GLU A 112 -8.97 15.51 -0.39
C GLU A 112 -8.16 16.38 -1.35
N ARG A 113 -6.83 16.51 -1.15
CA ARG A 113 -5.94 17.20 -2.11
C ARG A 113 -5.84 16.50 -3.45
N CYS A 114 -6.21 15.22 -3.51
CA CYS A 114 -6.24 14.42 -4.72
C CYS A 114 -7.66 14.30 -5.31
N ALA A 115 -8.70 14.89 -4.72
CA ALA A 115 -10.08 14.61 -5.11
C ALA A 115 -10.42 15.03 -6.55
N ASP A 116 -9.78 16.09 -7.04
CA ASP A 116 -10.07 16.71 -8.33
C ASP A 116 -9.05 16.26 -9.39
N GLN A 117 -8.98 14.96 -9.65
CA GLN A 117 -8.14 14.43 -10.73
C GLN A 117 -8.83 14.55 -12.09
N PRO A 118 -8.07 14.74 -13.18
CA PRO A 118 -8.59 14.64 -14.54
C PRO A 118 -8.92 13.19 -14.92
N GLY A 119 -9.74 12.99 -15.94
CA GLY A 119 -10.07 11.69 -16.51
C GLY A 119 -11.39 11.75 -17.27
N ASP A 120 -11.48 11.02 -18.38
CA ASP A 120 -12.66 11.01 -19.25
C ASP A 120 -13.64 9.89 -18.85
N THR A 121 -13.16 8.89 -18.10
CA THR A 121 -13.96 7.77 -17.59
C THR A 121 -13.88 7.64 -16.08
N PRO A 122 -14.87 6.98 -15.42
CA PRO A 122 -14.79 6.66 -14.01
C PRO A 122 -13.52 5.88 -13.62
N GLU A 123 -13.05 4.99 -14.49
CA GLU A 123 -11.83 4.22 -14.28
C GLU A 123 -10.57 5.09 -14.32
N GLU A 124 -10.51 6.06 -15.24
CA GLU A 124 -9.40 7.01 -15.32
C GLU A 124 -9.37 7.96 -14.14
N LEU A 125 -10.54 8.48 -13.72
CA LEU A 125 -10.67 9.31 -12.54
C LEU A 125 -10.19 8.55 -11.28
N ALA A 126 -10.64 7.31 -11.12
CA ALA A 126 -10.24 6.46 -10.00
C ALA A 126 -8.75 6.12 -10.01
N TRP A 127 -8.21 5.80 -11.18
CA TRP A 127 -6.78 5.52 -11.36
C TRP A 127 -5.91 6.74 -11.04
N ASN A 128 -6.29 7.92 -11.53
CA ASN A 128 -5.55 9.13 -11.26
C ASN A 128 -5.65 9.51 -9.77
N LEU A 129 -6.81 9.32 -9.13
CA LEU A 129 -6.99 9.55 -7.70
C LEU A 129 -6.04 8.63 -6.90
N PHE A 130 -6.02 7.35 -7.25
CA PHE A 130 -5.13 6.36 -6.66
C PHE A 130 -3.66 6.74 -6.82
N ARG A 131 -3.23 7.11 -8.03
CA ARG A 131 -1.86 7.57 -8.31
C ARG A 131 -1.50 8.83 -7.53
N CYS A 132 -2.40 9.80 -7.43
CA CYS A 132 -2.13 11.01 -6.65
C CYS A 132 -1.94 10.68 -5.17
N GLY A 133 -2.79 9.81 -4.61
CA GLY A 133 -2.65 9.29 -3.24
C GLY A 133 -1.32 8.56 -3.06
N TYR A 134 -0.98 7.65 -3.98
CA TYR A 134 0.29 6.92 -4.05
C TYR A 134 1.49 7.87 -3.96
N ASN A 135 1.56 8.82 -4.90
CA ASN A 135 2.70 9.73 -5.03
C ASN A 135 2.87 10.66 -3.81
N LYS A 136 1.76 10.98 -3.14
CA LYS A 136 1.77 11.80 -1.92
C LYS A 136 1.90 10.97 -0.65
N LYS A 137 2.17 9.66 -0.77
CA LYS A 137 2.28 8.69 0.33
C LYS A 137 1.04 8.67 1.22
N ALA A 138 -0.10 9.05 0.67
CA ALA A 138 -1.38 8.94 1.32
C ALA A 138 -1.98 7.58 1.10
N VAL A 139 -1.39 6.63 1.83
CA VAL A 139 -2.07 5.44 2.30
C VAL A 139 -2.61 4.52 1.22
N LEU A 140 -1.88 3.45 0.91
CA LEU A 140 -2.45 2.10 0.74
C LEU A 140 -1.41 0.96 0.54
N PHE A 141 -0.11 1.20 0.70
CA PHE A 141 0.89 0.17 0.31
C PHE A 141 1.28 -0.80 1.41
N ASP A 142 1.02 -0.50 2.68
CA ASP A 142 1.08 -1.52 3.73
C ASP A 142 -0.07 -2.56 3.60
N TYR A 143 -1.12 -2.28 2.80
CA TYR A 143 -2.24 -3.21 2.55
C TYR A 143 -2.04 -4.12 1.35
N MET A 144 -1.17 -3.72 0.44
CA MET A 144 -0.83 -4.49 -0.73
C MET A 144 0.31 -5.41 -0.31
N PRO A 145 0.07 -6.72 -0.09
CA PRO A 145 1.18 -7.60 0.20
C PRO A 145 2.10 -7.60 -1.02
N ALA A 146 3.21 -6.86 -0.98
CA ALA A 146 4.43 -7.44 -1.52
C ALA A 146 4.50 -8.82 -0.87
N GLN A 147 4.58 -9.88 -1.67
CA GLN A 147 4.69 -11.27 -1.23
C GLN A 147 5.59 -11.34 0.01
N VAL A 148 4.99 -11.23 1.20
CA VAL A 148 5.68 -11.50 2.43
C VAL A 148 5.60 -12.99 2.40
N ASN A 149 6.73 -13.63 2.11
CA ASN A 149 7.00 -14.91 2.72
C ASN A 149 6.80 -14.66 4.21
N ASP A 150 5.57 -14.88 4.68
CA ASP A 150 5.21 -14.99 6.09
C ASP A 150 5.96 -16.24 6.56
N GLY A 151 7.26 -16.06 6.76
CA GLY A 151 8.15 -17.04 7.29
C GLY A 151 7.69 -17.30 8.71
N ALA A 152 7.10 -18.48 8.89
CA ALA A 152 7.29 -19.31 10.06
C ALA A 152 7.35 -18.56 11.40
N ASP A 153 6.21 -18.06 11.87
CA ASP A 153 6.02 -17.96 13.31
C ASP A 153 5.67 -19.36 13.82
N ASN A 154 6.74 -20.10 14.15
CA ASN A 154 6.67 -21.27 15.02
C ASN A 154 6.36 -20.78 16.43
N ASP A 155 5.08 -20.79 16.81
CA ASP A 155 4.71 -20.75 18.22
C ASP A 155 4.73 -22.19 18.76
N ALA A 156 5.74 -22.44 19.58
CA ALA A 156 5.90 -23.62 20.43
C ALA A 156 4.97 -23.57 21.65
#